data_AF-A0A523T0M5-F1
#
_entry.id   AF-A0A523T0M5-F1
#
_cell.length_a   1.000
_cell.length_b   1.000
_cell.length_c   1.000
_cell.angle_alpha   90.00
_cell.angle_beta   90.00
_cell.angle_gamma   90.00
#
_symmetry.space_group_name_H-M   'P 1'
#
loop_
_entity.id
_entity.type
_entity.pdbx_description
1 polymer ?
#
loop_
_entity_poly.entity_id
_entity_poly.type
_entity_poly.pdbx_seq_one_letter_code
_entity_poly.pdbx_strand_id
1 'polypeptide(L)'
;MTINKPLKSWDTRVPISKSQEDIRNLLARFGATKIAFEEDLQKGTQVLRFEYPMKEKMSVPVQFKIEVKGIFDWLEENGRTSWNNEYLWKQSKKVAWRHIFDWTKSNINLVEFGLIPFENMFLSYFSHVLPDGSYRSLGEFILPKLHSG
;
A
#
# COMPACT_ATOMS: atom_id res chain seq x y z
N MET A 1 5.69 18.30 -3.51
CA MET A 1 6.88 17.99 -2.70
C MET A 1 7.87 17.28 -3.60
N THR A 2 8.93 17.94 -4.04
CA THR A 2 9.94 17.33 -4.92
C THR A 2 10.89 16.50 -4.05
N ILE A 3 10.95 15.19 -4.28
CA ILE A 3 11.75 14.26 -3.47
C ILE A 3 13.20 14.29 -3.97
N ASN A 4 14.05 15.15 -3.40
CA ASN A 4 15.48 15.24 -3.78
C ASN A 4 16.37 14.17 -3.08
N LYS A 5 15.82 12.98 -2.82
CA LYS A 5 16.54 11.85 -2.20
C LYS A 5 16.56 10.67 -3.17
N PRO A 6 17.64 9.87 -3.23
CA PRO A 6 17.69 8.70 -4.09
C PRO A 6 16.55 7.74 -3.75
N LEU A 7 15.70 7.41 -4.73
CA LEU A 7 14.59 6.50 -4.54
C LEU A 7 15.12 5.07 -4.48
N LYS A 8 14.98 4.41 -3.32
CA LYS A 8 15.37 3.00 -3.15
C LYS A 8 14.68 2.12 -4.19
N SER A 9 15.40 1.17 -4.78
CA SER A 9 14.84 0.19 -5.73
C SER A 9 14.13 0.81 -6.95
N TRP A 10 14.48 2.04 -7.36
CA TRP A 10 13.84 2.75 -8.48
C TRP A 10 13.94 1.98 -9.81
N ASP A 11 15.00 1.18 -9.99
CA ASP A 11 15.29 0.36 -11.16
C ASP A 11 14.91 -1.12 -10.96
N THR A 12 14.08 -1.42 -9.94
CA THR A 12 13.69 -2.79 -9.61
C THR A 12 13.20 -3.56 -10.85
N ARG A 13 13.73 -4.77 -11.00
CA ARG A 13 13.31 -5.74 -12.03
C ARG A 13 12.26 -6.71 -11.51
N VAL A 14 11.91 -6.62 -10.23
CA VAL A 14 10.90 -7.48 -9.61
C VAL A 14 9.53 -7.14 -10.22
N PRO A 15 8.83 -8.13 -10.82
CA PRO A 15 7.50 -7.89 -11.38
C PRO A 15 6.49 -7.63 -10.26
N ILE A 16 5.43 -6.86 -10.57
CA ILE A 16 4.35 -6.52 -9.63
C ILE A 16 3.78 -7.79 -8.98
N SER A 17 3.50 -8.82 -9.79
CA SER A 17 2.96 -10.10 -9.33
C SER A 17 3.83 -10.77 -8.27
N LYS A 18 5.17 -10.68 -8.38
CA LYS A 18 6.07 -11.24 -7.38
C LYS A 18 6.01 -10.46 -6.07
N SER A 19 5.99 -9.13 -6.11
CA SER A 19 5.80 -8.31 -4.90
C SER A 19 4.45 -8.57 -4.24
N GLN A 20 3.37 -8.67 -5.02
CA GLN A 20 2.04 -9.00 -4.50
C GLN A 20 1.99 -10.41 -3.90
N GLU A 21 2.66 -11.39 -4.52
CA GLU A 21 2.76 -12.75 -3.99
C GLU A 21 3.58 -12.80 -2.69
N ASP A 22 4.68 -12.04 -2.62
CA ASP A 22 5.48 -11.94 -1.40
C ASP A 22 4.67 -11.27 -0.27
N ILE A 23 3.87 -10.24 -0.57
CA ILE A 23 2.92 -9.61 0.37
C ILE A 23 1.85 -10.61 0.80
N ARG A 24 1.26 -11.35 -0.15
CA ARG A 24 0.21 -12.35 0.13
C ARG A 24 0.71 -13.41 1.09
N ASN A 25 1.87 -13.99 0.81
CA ASN A 25 2.49 -15.00 1.65
C ASN A 25 2.84 -14.46 3.04
N LEU A 26 3.32 -13.22 3.11
CA LEU A 26 3.63 -12.57 4.38
C LEU A 26 2.37 -12.35 5.22
N LEU A 27 1.31 -11.78 4.65
CA LEU A 27 0.04 -11.54 5.35
C LEU A 27 -0.65 -12.83 5.75
N ALA A 28 -0.64 -13.85 4.89
CA ALA A 28 -1.20 -15.16 5.21
C ALA A 28 -0.49 -15.82 6.38
N ARG A 29 0.86 -15.80 6.42
CA ARG A 29 1.64 -16.29 7.57
C ARG A 29 1.37 -15.50 8.84
N PHE A 30 1.18 -14.19 8.72
CA PHE A 30 0.83 -13.33 9.83
C PHE A 30 -0.60 -13.58 10.38
N GLY A 31 -1.47 -14.24 9.60
CA GLY A 31 -2.81 -14.65 10.04
C GLY A 31 -3.97 -13.96 9.33
N ALA A 32 -3.72 -13.22 8.24
CA ALA A 32 -4.79 -12.63 7.44
C ALA A 32 -5.67 -13.73 6.80
N THR A 33 -6.99 -13.52 6.83
CA THR A 33 -8.00 -14.51 6.35
C THR A 33 -8.45 -14.25 4.92
N LYS A 34 -8.38 -13.00 4.47
CA LYS A 34 -8.70 -12.57 3.10
C LYS A 34 -7.67 -11.55 2.64
N ILE A 35 -7.26 -11.61 1.39
CA ILE A 35 -6.29 -10.68 0.79
C ILE A 35 -6.75 -10.38 -0.63
N ALA A 36 -6.85 -9.09 -0.96
CA ALA A 36 -7.24 -8.62 -2.28
C ALA A 36 -6.25 -7.54 -2.76
N PHE A 37 -5.95 -7.60 -4.06
CA PHE A 37 -5.15 -6.61 -4.76
C PHE A 37 -6.01 -6.07 -5.89
N GLU A 38 -6.15 -4.76 -5.96
CA GLU A 38 -7.01 -4.11 -6.94
C GLU A 38 -6.28 -2.98 -7.64
N GLU A 39 -6.68 -2.77 -8.89
CA GLU A 39 -6.20 -1.70 -9.72
C GLU A 39 -7.41 -0.98 -10.30
N ASP A 40 -7.53 0.30 -10.01
CA ASP A 40 -8.46 1.17 -10.72
C ASP A 40 -7.79 1.58 -12.04
N LEU A 41 -8.19 0.94 -13.14
CA LEU A 41 -7.63 1.21 -14.46
C LEU A 41 -7.93 2.64 -14.97
N GLN A 42 -8.97 3.29 -14.44
CA GLN A 42 -9.32 4.66 -14.81
C GLN A 42 -8.53 5.69 -13.99
N LYS A 43 -8.37 5.45 -12.68
CA LYS A 43 -7.67 6.38 -11.77
C LYS A 43 -6.18 6.08 -11.60
N GLY A 44 -5.72 4.92 -12.08
CA GLY A 44 -4.35 4.44 -11.92
C GLY A 44 -3.97 4.06 -10.48
N THR A 45 -4.91 4.12 -9.53
CA THR A 45 -4.68 3.83 -8.12
C THR A 45 -4.56 2.32 -7.90
N GLN A 46 -3.60 1.92 -7.09
CA GLN A 46 -3.45 0.53 -6.64
C GLN A 46 -3.99 0.40 -5.22
N VAL A 47 -4.64 -0.71 -4.91
CA VAL A 47 -5.20 -0.96 -3.58
C VAL A 47 -4.75 -2.32 -3.07
N LEU A 48 -4.31 -2.35 -1.81
CA LEU A 48 -4.13 -3.59 -1.03
C LEU A 48 -5.21 -3.63 0.04
N ARG A 49 -5.96 -4.73 0.10
CA ARG A 49 -6.89 -5.02 1.19
C ARG A 49 -6.57 -6.35 1.84
N PHE A 50 -6.71 -6.42 3.15
CA PHE A 50 -6.73 -7.70 3.85
C PHE A 50 -7.64 -7.68 5.07
N GLU A 51 -8.10 -8.84 5.49
CA GLU A 51 -8.88 -9.02 6.71
C GLU A 51 -8.02 -9.71 7.76
N TYR A 52 -7.98 -9.15 8.97
CA TYR A 52 -7.23 -9.71 10.08
C TYR A 52 -8.16 -10.09 11.24
N PRO A 53 -8.08 -11.32 11.76
CA PRO A 53 -8.89 -11.76 12.89
C PRO A 53 -8.41 -11.11 14.19
N MET A 54 -9.34 -10.50 14.91
CA MET A 54 -9.16 -9.96 16.25
C MET A 54 -9.75 -10.92 17.28
N LYS A 55 -9.58 -10.59 18.56
CA LYS A 55 -10.25 -11.31 19.64
C LYS A 55 -11.78 -11.28 19.47
N GLU A 56 -12.48 -12.24 20.06
CA GLU A 56 -13.96 -12.31 20.10
C GLU A 56 -14.65 -12.54 18.74
N LYS A 57 -13.98 -13.21 17.79
CA LYS A 57 -14.51 -13.50 16.44
C LYS A 57 -14.78 -12.26 15.59
N MET A 58 -14.30 -11.09 15.99
CA MET A 58 -14.34 -9.90 15.14
C MET A 58 -13.18 -9.97 14.15
N SER A 59 -13.42 -9.60 12.89
CA SER A 59 -12.38 -9.45 11.89
C SER A 59 -12.36 -8.01 11.41
N VAL A 60 -11.17 -7.41 11.34
CA VAL A 60 -11.02 -6.02 10.90
C VAL A 60 -10.49 -5.98 9.47
N PRO A 61 -11.19 -5.32 8.53
CA PRO A 61 -10.68 -5.13 7.19
C PRO A 61 -9.73 -3.92 7.16
N VAL A 62 -8.55 -4.11 6.60
CA VAL A 62 -7.49 -3.11 6.44
C VAL A 62 -7.36 -2.75 4.97
N GLN A 63 -7.27 -1.45 4.65
CA GLN A 63 -7.14 -0.93 3.28
C GLN A 63 -5.99 0.06 3.13
N PHE A 64 -5.18 -0.15 2.09
CA PHE A 64 -4.14 0.78 1.64
C PHE A 64 -4.43 1.23 0.22
N LYS A 65 -4.63 2.53 0.03
CA LYS A 65 -4.55 3.17 -1.29
C LYS A 65 -3.11 3.56 -1.54
N ILE A 66 -2.57 3.12 -2.66
CA ILE A 66 -1.16 3.26 -3.02
C ILE A 66 -1.09 4.26 -4.17
N GLU A 67 -0.55 5.43 -3.85
CA GLU A 67 -0.35 6.52 -4.80
C GLU A 67 0.96 6.34 -5.56
N VAL A 68 0.87 6.18 -6.89
CA VAL A 68 2.02 5.90 -7.75
C VAL A 68 2.60 7.19 -8.35
N LYS A 69 1.81 8.27 -8.39
CA LYS A 69 2.19 9.53 -9.07
C LYS A 69 3.50 10.12 -8.55
N GLY A 70 3.72 10.15 -7.23
CA GLY A 70 4.96 10.70 -6.68
C GLY A 70 6.22 9.96 -7.13
N ILE A 71 6.12 8.65 -7.38
CA ILE A 71 7.23 7.85 -7.94
C ILE A 71 7.39 8.14 -9.44
N PHE A 72 6.28 8.29 -10.17
CA PHE A 72 6.31 8.68 -11.58
C PHE A 72 7.02 10.02 -11.77
N ASP A 73 6.60 11.06 -11.04
CA ASP A 73 7.19 12.39 -11.13
C ASP A 73 8.71 12.33 -10.85
N TRP A 74 9.12 11.55 -9.84
CA TRP A 74 10.54 11.35 -9.54
C TRP A 74 11.31 10.65 -10.67
N LEU A 75 10.74 9.61 -11.27
CA LEU A 75 11.35 8.86 -12.38
C LEU A 75 11.38 9.65 -13.68
N GLU A 76 10.42 10.54 -13.91
CA GLU A 76 10.43 11.45 -15.05
C GLU A 76 11.60 12.44 -14.95
N GLU A 77 11.86 12.97 -13.76
CA GLU A 77 12.96 13.91 -13.50
C GLU A 77 14.34 13.25 -13.40
N ASN A 78 14.43 12.03 -12.83
CA ASN A 78 15.72 11.41 -12.43
C ASN A 78 16.00 10.07 -13.12
N GLY A 79 15.02 9.52 -13.84
CA GLY A 79 15.13 8.23 -14.50
C GLY A 79 15.99 8.28 -15.77
N ARG A 80 15.93 7.20 -16.54
CA ARG A 80 16.69 7.12 -17.80
C ARG A 80 15.94 7.90 -18.88
N THR A 81 16.64 8.77 -19.60
CA THR A 81 16.10 9.59 -20.69
C THR A 81 15.39 8.77 -21.79
N SER A 82 15.76 7.50 -21.96
CA SER A 82 15.16 6.59 -22.94
C SER A 82 13.76 6.06 -22.56
N TRP A 83 13.27 6.32 -21.35
CA TRP A 83 12.01 5.78 -20.87
C TRP A 83 10.83 6.65 -21.32
N ASN A 84 9.91 6.05 -22.06
CA ASN A 84 8.65 6.71 -22.41
C ASN A 84 7.66 6.68 -21.24
N ASN A 85 6.59 7.47 -21.33
CA ASN A 85 5.58 7.60 -20.25
C ASN A 85 4.95 6.26 -19.86
N GLU A 86 4.69 5.39 -20.82
CA GLU A 86 4.12 4.06 -20.54
C GLU A 86 5.09 3.21 -19.71
N TYR A 87 6.36 3.20 -20.08
CA TYR A 87 7.40 2.50 -19.33
C TYR A 87 7.58 3.10 -17.94
N LEU A 88 7.61 4.43 -17.83
CA LEU A 88 7.70 5.14 -16.54
C LEU A 88 6.56 4.71 -15.62
N TRP A 89 5.31 4.72 -16.07
CA TRP A 89 4.18 4.26 -15.26
C TRP A 89 4.30 2.79 -14.83
N LYS A 90 4.68 1.91 -15.76
CA LYS A 90 4.92 0.48 -15.43
C LYS A 90 6.02 0.33 -14.39
N GLN A 91 7.10 1.09 -14.51
CA GLN A 91 8.21 1.07 -13.57
C GLN A 91 7.79 1.63 -12.21
N SER A 92 7.08 2.75 -12.17
CA SER A 92 6.56 3.36 -10.94
C SER A 92 5.68 2.39 -10.16
N LYS A 93 4.80 1.65 -10.84
CA LYS A 93 3.97 0.62 -10.20
C LYS A 93 4.81 -0.50 -9.59
N LYS A 94 5.86 -0.99 -10.27
CA LYS A 94 6.79 -2.00 -9.73
C LYS A 94 7.51 -1.48 -8.48
N VAL A 95 8.00 -0.25 -8.53
CA VAL A 95 8.69 0.39 -7.41
C VAL A 95 7.72 0.56 -6.24
N ALA A 96 6.50 1.07 -6.48
CA ALA A 96 5.46 1.21 -5.47
C ALA A 96 5.19 -0.12 -4.75
N TRP A 97 4.89 -1.19 -5.49
CA TRP A 97 4.63 -2.50 -4.89
C TRP A 97 5.82 -3.08 -4.15
N ARG A 98 7.06 -2.79 -4.59
CA ARG A 98 8.27 -3.21 -3.87
C ARG A 98 8.42 -2.48 -2.54
N HIS A 99 8.10 -1.19 -2.51
CA HIS A 99 8.10 -0.40 -1.27
C HIS A 99 6.96 -0.83 -0.34
N ILE A 100 5.78 -1.12 -0.87
CA ILE A 100 4.67 -1.66 -0.09
C ILE A 100 5.07 -3.00 0.54
N PHE A 101 5.74 -3.89 -0.19
CA PHE A 101 6.26 -5.12 0.41
C PHE A 101 7.24 -4.85 1.57
N ASP A 102 8.23 -3.98 1.38
CA ASP A 102 9.20 -3.65 2.43
C ASP A 102 8.52 -2.99 3.65
N TRP A 103 7.52 -2.13 3.42
CA TRP A 103 6.70 -1.48 4.45
C TRP A 103 5.84 -2.49 5.23
N THR A 104 5.10 -3.36 4.52
CA THR A 104 4.27 -4.40 5.13
C THR A 104 5.13 -5.35 5.95
N LYS A 105 6.28 -5.78 5.42
CA LYS A 105 7.24 -6.63 6.14
C LYS A 105 7.73 -5.99 7.43
N SER A 106 8.12 -4.71 7.36
CA SER A 106 8.62 -4.00 8.53
C SER A 106 7.55 -3.87 9.62
N ASN A 107 6.32 -3.50 9.25
CA ASN A 107 5.23 -3.34 10.21
C ASN A 107 4.79 -4.65 10.84
N ILE A 108 4.69 -5.73 10.05
CA ILE A 108 4.37 -7.06 10.57
C ILE A 108 5.44 -7.51 11.56
N ASN A 109 6.73 -7.33 11.26
CA ASN A 109 7.79 -7.68 12.20
C ASN A 109 7.64 -6.92 13.53
N LEU A 110 7.33 -5.61 13.49
CA LEU A 110 7.13 -4.81 14.71
C LEU A 110 5.96 -5.34 15.55
N VAL A 111 4.89 -5.80 14.90
CA VAL A 111 3.73 -6.37 15.59
C VAL A 111 4.03 -7.78 16.12
N GLU A 112 4.68 -8.64 15.34
CA GLU A 112 5.04 -10.02 15.73
C GLU A 112 5.99 -10.05 16.94
N PHE A 113 6.95 -9.12 17.01
CA PHE A 113 7.85 -8.98 18.15
C PHE A 113 7.23 -8.23 19.34
N GLY A 114 5.95 -7.86 19.27
CA GLY A 114 5.23 -7.20 20.37
C GLY A 114 5.71 -5.77 20.63
N LEU A 115 6.41 -5.13 19.69
CA LEU A 115 6.91 -3.77 19.85
C LEU A 115 5.80 -2.73 19.69
N ILE A 116 4.82 -3.01 18.82
CA ILE A 116 3.65 -2.15 18.58
C ILE A 116 2.41 -3.03 18.43
N PRO A 117 1.30 -2.76 19.14
CA PRO A 117 0.03 -3.46 18.93
C PRO A 117 -0.48 -3.35 17.48
N PHE A 118 -1.15 -4.39 16.98
CA PHE A 118 -1.69 -4.41 15.61
C PHE A 118 -2.63 -3.22 15.35
N GLU A 119 -3.51 -2.93 16.31
CA GLU A 119 -4.46 -1.82 16.26
C GLU A 119 -3.71 -0.51 16.05
N ASN A 120 -2.68 -0.24 16.86
CA ASN A 120 -1.93 1.01 16.79
C ASN A 120 -1.16 1.14 15.46
N MET A 121 -0.64 0.03 14.94
CA MET A 121 0.07 0.02 13.66
C MET A 121 -0.86 0.31 12.47
N PHE A 122 -2.08 -0.23 12.50
CA PHE A 122 -2.98 -0.24 11.35
C PHE A 122 -4.26 0.60 11.50
N LEU A 123 -4.45 1.32 12.61
CA LEU A 123 -5.69 2.03 12.96
C LEU A 123 -6.21 2.93 11.84
N SER A 124 -5.34 3.75 11.23
CA SER A 124 -5.71 4.67 10.15
C SER A 124 -6.15 3.95 8.88
N TYR A 125 -5.80 2.67 8.73
CA TYR A 125 -6.10 1.84 7.58
C TYR A 125 -7.30 0.91 7.81
N PHE A 126 -7.84 0.86 9.03
CA PHE A 126 -9.09 0.13 9.29
C PHE A 126 -10.19 0.72 8.42
N SER A 127 -10.87 -0.14 7.69
CA SER A 127 -11.84 0.23 6.67
C SER A 127 -13.23 -0.26 7.01
N HIS A 128 -14.22 0.36 6.38
CA HIS A 128 -15.59 -0.11 6.39
C HIS A 128 -16.15 -0.03 4.98
N VAL A 129 -17.09 -0.91 4.69
CA VAL A 129 -17.89 -0.84 3.46
C VAL A 129 -19.00 0.17 3.70
N LEU A 130 -19.11 1.15 2.80
CA LEU A 130 -20.17 2.15 2.79
C LEU A 130 -21.44 1.60 2.11
N PRO A 131 -22.62 2.23 2.31
CA PRO A 131 -23.86 1.76 1.70
C PRO A 131 -23.85 1.68 0.17
N ASP A 132 -22.99 2.47 -0.49
CA ASP A 132 -22.77 2.46 -1.94
C ASP A 132 -21.81 1.35 -2.42
N GLY A 133 -21.34 0.49 -1.50
CA GLY A 133 -20.39 -0.57 -1.76
C GLY A 133 -18.93 -0.12 -1.83
N SER A 134 -18.66 1.19 -1.69
CA SER A 134 -17.29 1.70 -1.66
C SER A 134 -16.63 1.44 -0.31
N TYR A 135 -15.30 1.47 -0.29
CA TYR A 135 -14.52 1.26 0.94
C TYR A 135 -13.91 2.58 1.39
N ARG A 136 -14.02 2.87 2.69
CA ARG A 136 -13.37 4.03 3.31
C ARG A 136 -12.64 3.64 4.58
N SER A 137 -11.38 4.04 4.68
CA SER A 137 -10.56 3.89 5.88
C SER A 137 -10.83 4.97 6.92
N LEU A 138 -10.49 4.71 8.18
CA LEU A 138 -10.59 5.68 9.27
C LEU A 138 -9.74 6.92 8.98
N GLY A 139 -8.55 6.76 8.40
CA GLY A 139 -7.69 7.85 7.97
C GLY A 139 -8.38 8.74 6.93
N GLU A 140 -9.02 8.15 5.91
CA GLU A 140 -9.78 8.91 4.90
C GLU A 140 -11.02 9.61 5.47
N PHE A 141 -11.55 9.12 6.60
CA PHE A 141 -12.63 9.80 7.32
C PHE A 141 -12.14 11.01 8.12
N ILE A 142 -10.97 10.90 8.76
CA ILE A 142 -10.43 11.92 9.66
C ILE A 142 -9.65 13.02 8.91
N LEU A 143 -8.89 12.67 7.86
CA LEU A 143 -8.01 13.59 7.14
C LEU A 143 -8.66 14.93 6.72
N PRO A 144 -9.88 14.98 6.14
CA PRO A 144 -10.50 16.25 5.79
C PRO A 144 -10.70 17.18 6.98
N LYS A 145 -10.98 16.63 8.16
CA LYS A 145 -11.17 17.38 9.40
C LYS A 145 -9.87 17.97 9.93
N LEU A 146 -8.74 17.30 9.69
CA LEU A 146 -7.41 17.78 10.10
C LEU A 146 -6.91 18.94 9.24
N HIS A 147 -7.35 19.04 7.98
CA HIS A 147 -6.94 20.11 7.07
C HIS A 147 -7.90 21.30 7.06
N SER A 148 -9.06 21.16 7.71
CA SER A 148 -10.10 22.20 7.79
C SER A 148 -10.08 22.98 9.11
N GLY A 149 -9.14 22.68 10.01
CA GLY A 149 -8.85 23.41 11.24
C GLY A 149 -7.55 24.16 11.12
#